data_AF-A0A3P9LCU4-F1
#
_entry.id   AF-A0A3P9LCU4-F1
#
_cell.length_a   1.000
_cell.length_b   1.000
_cell.length_c   1.000
_cell.angle_alpha   90.00
_cell.angle_beta   90.00
_cell.angle_gamma   90.00
#
_symmetry.space_group_name_H-M   'P 1'
#
loop_
_entity.id
_entity.type
_entity.pdbx_description
1 polymer ?
#
loop_
_entity_poly.entity_id
_entity_poly.type
_entity_poly.pdbx_seq_one_letter_code
_entity_poly.pdbx_strand_id
1 'polypeptide(L)'
;MDFLIGNPFSTPVGQRIERATSGSLQAEDWGLNLEICDIINETDEGPKDAVKAIKKRIVGNKNFREIMLALTVLETCVKNCGHRFHALVATQDFVEGVLVRSILPKYNPPTILHDRVLSLIQSWADAFRTNPSLSGVVYVYDDLRRRGLEFPMTDLDALSPIHTPNRVSRVTGQRANPLLGSCVDCVSLTSCRVFLRTLFHLFPAVTFAPSNP
;
A
#
# COMPACT_ATOMS: atom_id res chain seq x y z
N MET A 1 -15.18 22.88 -13.41
CA MET A 1 -16.42 22.24 -13.91
C MET A 1 -16.39 20.81 -13.40
N ASP A 2 -16.90 20.55 -12.20
CA ASP A 2 -16.85 19.23 -11.54
C ASP A 2 -18.26 18.65 -11.25
N PHE A 3 -19.29 19.24 -11.88
CA PHE A 3 -20.70 18.99 -11.54
C PHE A 3 -21.26 17.67 -12.10
N LEU A 4 -20.49 16.91 -12.89
CA LEU A 4 -20.91 15.62 -13.48
C LEU A 4 -20.11 14.41 -12.98
N ILE A 5 -19.40 14.53 -11.86
CA ILE A 5 -18.70 13.38 -11.29
C ILE A 5 -19.73 12.60 -10.46
N GLY A 6 -20.26 11.52 -11.03
CA GLY A 6 -21.12 10.56 -10.33
C GLY A 6 -20.50 10.12 -9.00
N ASN A 7 -21.33 9.72 -8.03
CA ASN A 7 -20.87 9.36 -6.69
C ASN A 7 -19.72 8.32 -6.77
N PRO A 8 -18.52 8.60 -6.25
CA PRO A 8 -17.38 7.68 -6.29
C PRO A 8 -17.64 6.29 -5.71
N PHE A 9 -18.63 6.14 -4.83
CA PHE A 9 -19.03 4.84 -4.27
C PHE A 9 -20.03 4.06 -5.14
N SER A 10 -20.47 4.61 -6.28
CA SER A 10 -21.37 3.90 -7.20
C SER A 10 -20.66 2.96 -8.17
N THR A 11 -19.34 3.10 -8.35
CA THR A 11 -18.53 2.24 -9.24
C THR A 11 -18.29 0.86 -8.60
N PRO A 12 -17.96 -0.20 -9.37
CA PRO A 12 -17.74 -1.54 -8.82
C PRO A 12 -16.70 -1.55 -7.69
N VAL A 13 -15.53 -0.95 -7.92
CA VAL A 13 -14.48 -0.82 -6.89
C VAL A 13 -14.88 0.13 -5.77
N GLY A 14 -15.62 1.20 -6.10
CA GLY A 14 -16.10 2.18 -5.13
C GLY A 14 -17.02 1.58 -4.08
N GLN A 15 -17.92 0.69 -4.48
CA GLN A 15 -18.82 -0.04 -3.56
C GLN A 15 -18.03 -0.95 -2.61
N ARG A 16 -16.95 -1.59 -3.10
CA ARG A 16 -16.09 -2.43 -2.25
C ARG A 16 -15.32 -1.57 -1.24
N ILE A 17 -14.76 -0.45 -1.69
CA ILE A 17 -14.09 0.50 -0.82
C ILE A 17 -15.06 1.05 0.23
N GLU A 18 -16.29 1.39 -0.15
CA GLU A 18 -17.31 1.89 0.79
C GLU A 18 -17.56 0.90 1.93
N ARG A 19 -17.68 -0.40 1.61
CA ARG A 19 -17.88 -1.48 2.58
C ARG A 19 -16.63 -1.75 3.42
N ALA A 20 -15.47 -1.87 2.79
CA ALA A 20 -14.18 -2.13 3.45
C ALA A 20 -13.76 -1.02 4.42
N THR A 21 -14.34 0.17 4.27
CA THR A 21 -14.06 1.35 5.10
C THR A 21 -15.25 1.77 5.95
N SER A 22 -16.22 0.88 6.19
CA SER A 22 -17.35 1.18 7.07
C SER A 22 -16.90 1.37 8.52
N GLY A 23 -17.35 2.44 9.17
CA GLY A 23 -17.07 2.71 10.58
C GLY A 23 -17.68 1.67 11.54
N SER A 24 -18.55 0.78 11.06
CA SER A 24 -19.13 -0.32 11.83
C SER A 24 -18.28 -1.59 11.86
N LEU A 25 -17.24 -1.69 11.03
CA LEU A 25 -16.35 -2.86 11.02
C LEU A 25 -15.61 -2.95 12.37
N GLN A 26 -15.35 -4.16 12.86
CA GLN A 26 -14.58 -4.41 14.08
C GLN A 26 -13.06 -4.45 13.83
N ALA A 27 -12.66 -4.88 12.64
CA ALA A 27 -11.28 -4.93 12.15
C ALA A 27 -11.28 -4.76 10.62
N GLU A 28 -10.10 -4.72 10.02
CA GLU A 28 -9.92 -4.73 8.58
C GLU A 28 -10.56 -5.96 7.93
N ASP A 29 -11.29 -5.74 6.84
CA ASP A 29 -11.77 -6.83 5.98
C ASP A 29 -10.73 -7.10 4.88
N TRP A 30 -9.81 -8.01 5.16
CA TRP A 30 -8.75 -8.38 4.22
C TRP A 30 -9.28 -9.03 2.94
N GLY A 31 -10.43 -9.71 3.01
CA GLY A 31 -11.08 -10.27 1.83
C GLY A 31 -11.51 -9.17 0.87
N LEU A 32 -12.19 -8.14 1.38
CA LEU A 32 -12.56 -6.97 0.57
C LEU A 32 -11.34 -6.19 0.09
N ASN A 33 -10.30 -6.04 0.92
CA ASN A 33 -9.09 -5.32 0.52
C ASN A 33 -8.36 -5.97 -0.67
N LEU A 34 -8.33 -7.31 -0.70
CA LEU A 34 -7.74 -8.06 -1.81
C LEU A 34 -8.66 -8.02 -3.05
N GLU A 35 -9.98 -8.16 -2.89
CA GLU A 35 -10.93 -8.00 -4.00
C GLU A 35 -10.80 -6.60 -4.65
N ILE A 36 -10.57 -5.55 -3.86
CA ILE A 36 -10.31 -4.19 -4.36
C ILE A 36 -9.05 -4.17 -5.24
N CYS A 37 -7.97 -4.83 -4.81
CA CYS A 37 -6.73 -4.91 -5.59
C CYS A 37 -6.95 -5.65 -6.91
N ASP A 38 -7.71 -6.74 -6.90
CA ASP A 38 -8.05 -7.50 -8.10
C ASP A 38 -8.80 -6.63 -9.10
N ILE A 39 -9.85 -5.91 -8.67
CA ILE A 39 -10.61 -5.01 -9.55
C ILE A 39 -9.70 -3.89 -10.12
N ILE A 40 -8.79 -3.33 -9.33
CA ILE A 40 -7.85 -2.30 -9.79
C ILE A 40 -6.91 -2.85 -10.88
N ASN A 41 -6.45 -4.08 -10.73
CA ASN A 41 -5.50 -4.69 -11.65
C ASN A 41 -6.16 -5.22 -12.93
N GLU A 42 -7.38 -5.75 -12.82
CA GLU A 42 -8.08 -6.45 -13.91
C GLU A 42 -8.93 -5.53 -14.79
N THR A 43 -9.25 -4.32 -14.33
CA THR A 43 -10.13 -3.40 -15.06
C THR A 43 -9.41 -2.14 -15.51
N ASP A 44 -9.93 -1.51 -16.57
CA ASP A 44 -9.31 -0.30 -17.10
C ASP A 44 -9.54 0.93 -16.22
N GLU A 45 -10.77 1.11 -15.75
CA GLU A 45 -11.18 2.24 -14.91
C GLU A 45 -10.89 2.03 -13.41
N GLY A 46 -10.61 0.79 -12.99
CA GLY A 46 -10.35 0.39 -11.60
C GLY A 46 -9.40 1.32 -10.84
N PRO A 47 -8.20 1.64 -11.37
CA PRO A 47 -7.27 2.54 -10.69
C PRO A 47 -7.84 3.94 -10.44
N LYS A 48 -8.49 4.54 -11.45
CA LYS A 48 -9.03 5.91 -11.36
C LYS A 48 -10.21 5.97 -10.41
N ASP A 49 -11.10 4.98 -10.47
CA ASP A 49 -12.29 4.92 -9.64
C ASP A 49 -11.96 4.62 -8.18
N ALA A 50 -10.97 3.75 -7.94
CA ALA A 50 -10.47 3.48 -6.59
C ALA A 50 -9.89 4.75 -5.94
N VAL A 51 -9.07 5.51 -6.68
CA VAL A 51 -8.49 6.77 -6.20
C VAL A 51 -9.57 7.78 -5.83
N LYS A 52 -10.63 7.91 -6.63
CA LYS A 52 -11.77 8.80 -6.32
C LYS A 52 -12.52 8.35 -5.05
N ALA A 53 -12.78 7.07 -4.91
CA ALA A 53 -13.49 6.50 -3.76
C ALA A 53 -12.67 6.65 -2.46
N ILE A 54 -11.37 6.32 -2.49
CA ILE A 54 -10.45 6.51 -1.35
C ILE A 54 -10.37 7.99 -0.96
N LYS A 55 -10.21 8.89 -1.95
CA LYS A 55 -10.19 10.33 -1.71
C LYS A 55 -11.48 10.82 -1.04
N LYS A 56 -12.64 10.35 -1.51
CA LYS A 56 -13.95 10.67 -0.91
C LYS A 56 -14.04 10.21 0.55
N ARG A 57 -13.52 9.02 0.87
CA ARG A 57 -13.56 8.47 2.23
C ARG A 57 -12.65 9.21 3.21
N ILE A 58 -11.50 9.72 2.74
CA ILE A 58 -10.51 10.40 3.60
C ILE A 58 -10.80 11.90 3.73
N VAL A 59 -11.02 12.60 2.61
CA VAL A 59 -11.02 14.07 2.60
C VAL A 59 -12.32 14.60 3.20
N GLY A 60 -12.18 15.32 4.33
CA GLY A 60 -13.31 15.96 5.01
C GLY A 60 -14.11 15.03 5.91
N ASN A 61 -13.72 13.76 6.02
CA ASN A 61 -14.32 12.82 6.96
C ASN A 61 -13.83 13.10 8.38
N LYS A 62 -14.75 13.05 9.35
CA LYS A 62 -14.45 13.23 10.78
C LYS A 62 -14.41 11.91 11.54
N ASN A 63 -14.81 10.81 10.90
CA ASN A 63 -14.72 9.48 11.48
C ASN A 63 -13.32 8.93 11.28
N PHE A 64 -12.46 9.06 12.30
CA PHE A 64 -11.07 8.61 12.22
C PHE A 64 -10.93 7.09 11.99
N ARG A 65 -11.90 6.28 12.41
CA ARG A 65 -11.91 4.84 12.13
C ARG A 65 -12.02 4.57 10.64
N GLU A 66 -12.95 5.25 9.98
CA GLU A 66 -13.14 5.16 8.54
C GLU A 66 -11.90 5.64 7.77
N ILE A 67 -11.26 6.72 8.24
CA ILE A 67 -10.02 7.22 7.64
C ILE A 67 -8.89 6.18 7.78
N MET A 68 -8.71 5.59 8.97
CA MET A 68 -7.69 4.57 9.20
C MET A 68 -7.90 3.34 8.31
N LEU A 69 -9.14 2.85 8.19
CA LEU A 69 -9.47 1.74 7.28
C LEU A 69 -9.16 2.12 5.82
N ALA A 70 -9.47 3.33 5.39
CA ALA A 70 -9.17 3.81 4.05
C ALA A 70 -7.67 3.93 3.78
N LEU A 71 -6.88 4.34 4.78
CA LEU A 71 -5.42 4.35 4.69
C LEU A 71 -4.86 2.93 4.58
N THR A 72 -5.45 1.95 5.26
CA THR A 72 -5.08 0.54 5.10
C THR A 72 -5.43 -0.02 3.73
N VAL A 73 -6.62 0.29 3.19
CA VAL A 73 -6.98 -0.05 1.80
C VAL A 73 -5.96 0.55 0.83
N LEU A 74 -5.68 1.85 0.98
CA LEU A 74 -4.74 2.56 0.12
C LEU A 74 -3.32 1.96 0.17
N GLU A 75 -2.82 1.64 1.37
CA GLU A 75 -1.54 0.96 1.54
C GLU A 75 -1.52 -0.41 0.86
N THR A 76 -2.59 -1.19 1.04
CA THR A 76 -2.75 -2.51 0.43
C THR A 76 -2.71 -2.40 -1.10
N CYS A 77 -3.42 -1.44 -1.67
CA CYS A 77 -3.40 -1.19 -3.12
C CYS A 77 -2.00 -0.79 -3.61
N VAL A 78 -1.27 0.07 -2.90
CA VAL A 78 0.11 0.42 -3.31
C VAL A 78 1.02 -0.80 -3.32
N LYS A 79 0.85 -1.73 -2.37
CA LYS A 79 1.67 -2.94 -2.25
C LYS A 79 1.32 -4.02 -3.27
N ASN A 80 0.06 -4.10 -3.73
CA ASN A 80 -0.44 -5.20 -4.56
C ASN A 80 -0.85 -4.79 -5.99
N CYS A 81 -0.96 -3.49 -6.27
CA CYS A 81 -1.31 -3.00 -7.61
C CYS A 81 -0.08 -2.54 -8.39
N GLY A 82 -0.22 -2.48 -9.72
CA GLY A 82 0.84 -2.06 -10.62
C GLY A 82 0.99 -0.55 -10.81
N HIS A 83 1.91 -0.20 -11.71
CA HIS A 83 2.29 1.18 -12.03
C HIS A 83 1.10 2.10 -12.40
N ARG A 84 0.04 1.55 -13.05
CA ARG A 84 -1.18 2.30 -13.40
C ARG A 84 -1.84 2.95 -12.18
N PHE A 85 -1.82 2.28 -11.03
CA PHE A 85 -2.32 2.82 -9.77
C PHE A 85 -1.30 3.76 -9.12
N HIS A 86 -0.02 3.36 -9.07
CA HIS A 86 1.06 4.16 -8.48
C HIS A 86 1.17 5.54 -9.10
N ALA A 87 1.05 5.64 -10.43
CA ALA A 87 1.11 6.91 -11.16
C ALA A 87 0.01 7.91 -10.76
N LEU A 88 -1.09 7.44 -10.16
CA LEU A 88 -2.17 8.31 -9.68
C LEU A 88 -1.93 8.75 -8.23
N VAL A 89 -1.49 7.83 -7.37
CA VAL A 89 -1.37 8.07 -5.91
C VAL A 89 -0.02 8.65 -5.47
N ALA A 90 1.03 8.53 -6.30
CA ALA A 90 2.34 9.10 -6.01
C ALA A 90 2.49 10.56 -6.49
N THR A 91 1.43 11.17 -7.02
CA THR A 91 1.43 12.57 -7.45
C THR A 91 1.47 13.52 -6.24
N GLN A 92 2.10 14.68 -6.40
CA GLN A 92 2.12 15.72 -5.36
C GLN A 92 0.69 16.11 -4.96
N ASP A 93 -0.19 16.33 -5.93
CA ASP A 93 -1.59 16.70 -5.71
C ASP A 93 -2.36 15.66 -4.88
N PHE A 94 -2.14 14.37 -5.12
CA PHE A 94 -2.78 13.32 -4.32
C PHE A 94 -2.21 13.29 -2.90
N VAL A 95 -0.89 13.27 -2.76
CA VAL A 95 -0.23 13.16 -1.46
C VAL A 95 -0.55 14.37 -0.59
N GLU A 96 -0.44 15.59 -1.11
CA GLU A 96 -0.80 16.80 -0.36
C GLU A 96 -2.31 16.89 -0.13
N GLY A 97 -3.11 16.67 -1.17
CA GLY A 97 -4.55 16.87 -1.16
C GLY A 97 -5.33 15.82 -0.36
N VAL A 98 -4.77 14.63 -0.18
CA VAL A 98 -5.40 13.51 0.55
C VAL A 98 -4.67 13.22 1.84
N LEU A 99 -3.38 12.87 1.77
CA LEU A 99 -2.62 12.42 2.94
C LEU A 99 -2.28 13.59 3.87
N VAL A 100 -1.52 14.58 3.41
CA VAL A 100 -1.12 15.74 4.24
C VAL A 100 -2.35 16.51 4.70
N ARG A 101 -3.35 16.68 3.82
CA ARG A 101 -4.61 17.34 4.17
C ARG A 101 -5.32 16.65 5.36
N SER A 102 -5.28 15.32 5.44
CA SER A 102 -5.97 14.58 6.51
C SER A 102 -5.38 14.81 7.90
N ILE A 103 -4.13 15.26 7.98
CA ILE A 103 -3.41 15.50 9.24
C ILE A 103 -3.23 16.99 9.58
N LEU A 104 -3.89 17.89 8.85
CA LEU A 104 -3.80 19.32 9.16
C LEU A 104 -4.37 19.64 10.55
N PRO A 105 -3.75 20.55 11.32
CA PRO A 105 -4.17 20.90 12.69
C PRO A 105 -5.66 21.28 12.80
N LYS A 106 -6.22 21.91 11.75
CA LYS A 106 -7.63 22.31 11.70
C LYS A 106 -8.64 21.17 11.83
N TYR A 107 -8.23 19.92 11.57
CA TYR A 107 -9.08 18.74 11.71
C TYR A 107 -8.87 18.01 13.05
N ASN A 108 -7.92 18.48 13.88
CA ASN A 108 -7.56 17.89 15.17
C ASN A 108 -7.43 16.35 15.14
N PRO A 109 -6.59 15.80 14.24
CA PRO A 109 -6.42 14.35 14.11
C PRO A 109 -5.76 13.76 15.37
N PRO A 110 -6.10 12.52 15.77
CA PRO A 110 -5.36 11.83 16.84
C PRO A 110 -3.94 11.50 16.38
N THR A 111 -2.99 11.44 17.32
CA THR A 111 -1.57 11.16 17.03
C THR A 111 -1.36 9.90 16.19
N ILE A 112 -2.13 8.84 16.46
CA ILE A 112 -2.04 7.59 15.69
C ILE A 112 -2.32 7.77 14.19
N LEU A 113 -3.23 8.68 13.82
CA LEU A 113 -3.51 9.00 12.42
C LEU A 113 -2.36 9.80 11.81
N HIS A 114 -1.79 10.73 12.58
CA HIS A 114 -0.64 11.51 12.17
C HIS A 114 0.54 10.60 11.83
N ASP A 115 0.92 9.72 12.76
CA ASP A 115 2.03 8.78 12.60
C ASP A 115 1.81 7.84 11.42
N ARG A 116 0.58 7.34 11.26
CA ARG A 116 0.21 6.46 10.15
C ARG A 116 0.40 7.14 8.79
N VAL A 117 -0.03 8.38 8.65
CA VAL A 117 0.11 9.14 7.40
C VAL A 117 1.57 9.44 7.09
N LEU A 118 2.35 9.86 8.09
CA LEU A 118 3.77 10.13 7.89
C LEU A 118 4.54 8.86 7.52
N SER A 119 4.24 7.73 8.16
CA SER A 119 4.82 6.43 7.83
C SER A 119 4.54 6.02 6.38
N LEU A 120 3.32 6.25 5.87
CA LEU A 120 2.98 5.98 4.47
C LEU A 120 3.78 6.88 3.51
N ILE A 121 3.82 8.18 3.76
CA ILE A 121 4.56 9.15 2.93
C ILE A 121 6.04 8.77 2.86
N GLN A 122 6.67 8.48 4.00
CA GLN A 122 8.07 8.05 4.06
C GLN A 122 8.30 6.73 3.31
N SER A 123 7.48 5.71 3.59
CA SER A 123 7.63 4.39 2.96
C SER A 123 7.52 4.48 1.44
N TRP A 124 6.59 5.29 0.92
CA TRP A 124 6.40 5.46 -0.52
C TRP A 124 7.49 6.33 -1.14
N ALA A 125 7.95 7.37 -0.45
CA ALA A 125 9.09 8.17 -0.90
C ALA A 125 10.34 7.29 -1.05
N ASP A 126 10.61 6.40 -0.10
CA ASP A 126 11.76 5.49 -0.17
C ASP A 126 11.58 4.42 -1.25
N ALA A 127 10.37 3.85 -1.39
CA ALA A 127 10.07 2.86 -2.42
C ALA A 127 10.15 3.41 -3.85
N PHE A 128 9.74 4.67 -4.06
CA PHE A 128 9.64 5.29 -5.38
C PHE A 128 10.78 6.25 -5.71
N ARG A 129 11.75 6.43 -4.80
CA ARG A 129 12.88 7.39 -4.96
C ARG A 129 13.64 7.23 -6.28
N THR A 130 13.79 6.01 -6.77
CA THR A 130 14.53 5.71 -8.00
C THR A 130 13.66 5.78 -9.27
N ASN A 131 12.37 6.09 -9.16
CA ASN A 131 11.45 6.17 -10.28
C ASN A 131 11.04 7.64 -10.54
N PRO A 132 11.59 8.29 -11.58
CA PRO A 132 11.30 9.70 -11.88
C PRO A 132 9.81 9.99 -12.11
N SER A 133 9.06 9.03 -12.66
CA SER A 133 7.63 9.16 -12.94
C SER A 133 6.75 9.17 -11.68
N LEU A 134 7.30 8.76 -10.53
CA LEU A 134 6.61 8.67 -9.25
C LEU A 134 7.22 9.62 -8.19
N SER A 135 7.95 10.64 -8.63
CA SER A 135 8.71 11.56 -7.77
C SER A 135 7.86 12.51 -6.92
N GLY A 136 6.54 12.61 -7.17
CA GLY A 136 5.66 13.53 -6.43
C GLY A 136 5.64 13.29 -4.92
N VAL A 137 5.55 12.03 -4.48
CA VAL A 137 5.62 11.68 -3.05
C VAL A 137 6.99 11.95 -2.43
N VAL A 138 8.07 11.81 -3.22
CA VAL A 138 9.43 12.10 -2.78
C VAL A 138 9.60 13.59 -2.51
N TYR A 139 9.10 14.43 -3.42
CA TYR A 139 9.09 15.88 -3.26
C TYR A 139 8.35 16.29 -1.98
N VAL A 140 7.15 15.75 -1.75
CA VAL A 140 6.36 16.08 -0.55
C VAL A 140 7.08 15.63 0.73
N TYR A 141 7.65 14.42 0.75
CA TYR A 141 8.43 13.94 1.88
C TYR A 141 9.61 14.87 2.22
N ASP A 142 10.44 15.21 1.22
CA ASP A 142 11.60 16.07 1.40
C ASP A 142 11.20 17.51 1.77
N ASP A 143 10.07 18.02 1.28
CA ASP A 143 9.52 19.32 1.68
C ASP A 143 9.07 19.35 3.14
N LEU A 144 8.32 18.33 3.59
CA LEU A 144 7.87 18.24 4.98
C LEU A 144 9.06 18.15 5.94
N ARG A 145 10.11 17.40 5.58
CA ARG A 145 11.35 17.34 6.37
C ARG A 145 12.09 18.67 6.41
N ARG A 146 12.19 19.39 5.29
CA ARG A 146 12.79 20.74 5.25
C ARG A 146 12.03 21.74 6.12
N ARG A 147 10.72 21.55 6.28
CA ARG A 147 9.87 22.35 7.17
C ARG A 147 9.94 21.94 8.65
N GLY A 148 10.78 20.95 8.99
CA GLY A 148 11.01 20.51 10.37
C GLY A 148 10.00 19.47 10.87
N LEU A 149 9.23 18.84 9.98
CA LEU A 149 8.34 17.74 10.40
C LEU A 149 9.16 16.48 10.68
N GLU A 150 8.99 15.93 11.88
CA GLU A 150 9.62 14.67 12.28
C GLU A 150 8.79 13.50 11.77
N PHE A 151 9.46 12.55 11.12
CA PHE A 151 8.86 11.30 10.66
C PHE A 151 9.17 10.19 11.66
N PRO A 152 8.26 9.22 11.84
CA PRO A 152 8.50 8.09 12.73
C PRO A 152 9.75 7.32 12.29
N MET A 153 10.47 6.73 13.25
CA MET A 153 11.58 5.86 12.93
C MET A 153 11.06 4.68 12.10
N THR A 154 11.68 4.44 10.93
CA THR A 154 11.48 3.17 10.22
C THR A 154 11.98 2.09 11.16
N ASP A 155 11.09 1.22 11.64
CA ASP A 155 11.49 0.15 12.55
C ASP A 155 12.45 -0.81 11.82
N LEU A 156 13.75 -0.61 12.06
CA LEU A 156 14.82 -1.39 11.47
C LEU A 156 15.03 -2.72 12.23
N ASP A 157 14.44 -2.90 13.41
CA ASP A 157 14.61 -4.10 14.24
C ASP A 157 13.60 -5.20 13.86
N ALA A 158 12.50 -4.85 13.21
CA ALA A 158 11.65 -5.80 12.48
C ALA A 158 12.36 -6.44 11.26
N LEU A 159 13.60 -6.02 10.95
CA LEU A 159 14.39 -6.47 9.82
C LEU A 159 15.36 -7.58 10.22
N SER A 160 14.83 -8.64 10.84
CA SER A 160 15.60 -9.86 11.05
C SER A 160 16.14 -10.35 9.69
N PRO A 161 17.46 -10.57 9.54
CA PRO A 161 18.00 -11.17 8.33
C PRO A 161 17.35 -12.54 8.13
N ILE A 162 16.62 -12.72 7.04
CA ILE A 162 16.11 -14.04 6.63
C ILE A 162 17.34 -14.93 6.44
N HIS A 163 17.61 -15.79 7.42
CA HIS A 163 18.47 -16.94 7.23
C HIS A 163 17.69 -17.92 6.37
N THR A 164 17.79 -17.78 5.05
CA THR A 164 17.37 -18.84 4.15
C THR A 164 18.28 -20.04 4.46
N PRO A 165 17.77 -21.18 4.97
CA PRO A 165 18.61 -22.35 5.10
C PRO A 165 19.07 -22.72 3.70
N ASN A 166 20.39 -22.83 3.52
CA ASN A 166 20.98 -23.30 2.27
C ASN A 166 20.32 -24.63 1.91
N ARG A 167 19.65 -24.67 0.75
CA ARG A 167 19.19 -25.92 0.15
C ARG A 167 20.43 -26.80 -0.04
N VAL A 168 20.54 -27.86 0.75
CA VAL A 168 21.57 -28.89 0.55
C VAL A 168 21.29 -29.53 -0.80
N SER A 169 21.99 -29.06 -1.83
CA SER A 169 22.01 -29.70 -3.14
C SER A 169 22.71 -31.05 -2.97
N ARG A 170 21.92 -32.13 -2.96
CA ARG A 170 22.46 -33.48 -3.14
C ARG A 170 23.10 -33.53 -4.53
N VAL A 171 24.42 -33.64 -4.54
CA VAL A 171 25.21 -33.94 -5.73
C VAL A 171 24.97 -35.41 -6.08
N THR A 172 24.26 -35.65 -7.18
CA THR A 172 24.41 -36.87 -7.97
C THR A 172 24.26 -36.48 -9.43
N GLY A 173 25.36 -36.61 -10.17
CA GLY A 173 25.46 -36.12 -11.54
C GLY A 173 24.62 -36.90 -12.54
N GLN A 174 24.21 -36.21 -13.60
CA GLN A 174 24.20 -36.71 -14.98
C GLN A 174 23.81 -35.60 -15.97
N ARG A 175 24.70 -35.42 -16.96
CA ARG A 175 24.55 -34.92 -18.34
C ARG A 175 23.74 -33.65 -18.65
N ALA A 176 24.45 -32.74 -19.32
CA ALA A 176 23.95 -31.53 -19.96
C ALA A 176 22.99 -31.79 -21.13
N ASN A 177 21.98 -30.93 -21.26
CA ASN A 177 21.37 -30.50 -22.52
C ASN A 177 20.96 -29.01 -22.37
N PRO A 178 21.28 -28.13 -23.34
CA PRO A 178 21.04 -26.69 -23.21
C PRO A 178 19.80 -26.27 -24.00
N LEU A 179 18.61 -26.30 -23.40
CA LEU A 179 17.42 -25.62 -23.96
C LEU A 179 16.43 -25.27 -22.83
N LEU A 180 16.63 -24.11 -22.21
CA LEU A 180 15.51 -23.25 -21.82
C LEU A 180 16.04 -21.83 -21.66
N GLY A 181 15.88 -21.06 -22.74
CA GLY A 181 16.12 -19.64 -22.76
C GLY A 181 15.10 -18.90 -21.90
N SER A 182 15.58 -17.77 -21.39
CA SER A 182 14.85 -16.51 -21.19
C SER A 182 13.58 -16.56 -20.33
N CYS A 183 13.75 -16.24 -19.05
CA CYS A 183 12.94 -15.21 -18.38
C CYS A 183 13.83 -14.58 -17.30
N VAL A 184 14.80 -13.78 -17.76
CA VAL A 184 15.58 -12.87 -16.91
C VAL A 184 15.10 -11.45 -17.23
N ASP A 185 13.82 -11.19 -16.99
CA ASP A 185 13.31 -9.82 -16.99
C ASP A 185 13.17 -9.35 -15.55
N CYS A 186 14.24 -8.69 -15.13
CA CYS A 186 14.35 -7.64 -14.12
C CYS A 186 13.01 -7.07 -13.58
N VAL A 187 12.41 -7.74 -12.61
CA VAL A 187 11.72 -7.04 -11.51
C VAL A 187 12.79 -6.83 -10.44
N SER A 188 13.30 -5.59 -10.35
CA SER A 188 14.33 -5.16 -9.42
C SER A 188 14.23 -5.85 -8.05
N LEU A 189 15.31 -6.55 -7.65
CA LEU A 189 15.46 -7.29 -6.39
C LEU A 189 15.12 -6.47 -5.13
N THR A 190 15.08 -5.14 -5.23
CA THR A 190 14.65 -4.23 -4.16
C THR A 190 13.14 -4.32 -3.90
N SER A 191 12.33 -4.58 -4.94
CA SER A 191 10.88 -4.78 -4.82
C SER A 191 10.54 -6.10 -4.12
N CYS A 192 11.33 -7.16 -4.38
CA CYS A 192 11.15 -8.47 -3.74
C CYS A 192 11.40 -8.44 -2.22
N ARG A 193 12.33 -7.58 -1.73
CA ARG A 193 12.58 -7.41 -0.29
C ARG A 193 11.44 -6.67 0.43
N VAL A 194 10.74 -5.76 -0.24
CA VAL A 194 9.55 -5.07 0.31
C VAL A 194 8.31 -5.99 0.23
N PHE A 195 8.21 -6.79 -0.84
CA PHE A 195 7.15 -7.78 -1.02
C PHE A 195 7.23 -8.90 0.03
N LEU A 196 8.42 -9.42 0.33
CA LEU A 196 8.65 -10.40 1.40
C LEU A 196 8.49 -9.81 2.82
N ARG A 197 8.81 -8.52 3.03
CA ARG A 197 8.61 -7.85 4.34
C ARG A 197 7.14 -7.60 4.66
N THR A 198 6.34 -7.27 3.66
CA THR A 198 4.92 -7.02 3.88
C THR A 198 4.15 -8.32 4.10
N LEU A 199 4.53 -9.40 3.42
CA LEU A 199 3.98 -10.74 3.68
C LEU A 199 4.25 -11.22 5.13
N PHE A 200 5.30 -10.75 5.79
CA PHE A 200 5.59 -11.12 7.19
C PHE A 200 4.79 -10.34 8.24
N HIS A 201 4.32 -9.12 7.92
CA HIS A 201 3.47 -8.34 8.82
C HIS A 201 1.96 -8.58 8.61
N LEU A 202 1.56 -9.20 7.49
CA LEU A 202 0.18 -9.59 7.19
C LEU A 202 -0.22 -10.98 7.72
N PHE A 203 0.71 -11.74 8.30
CA PHE A 203 0.42 -12.98 9.02
C PHE A 203 0.86 -12.84 10.50
N PRO A 204 0.06 -12.24 11.39
CA PRO A 204 0.08 -12.72 12.77
C PRO A 204 -0.31 -14.20 12.68
N ALA A 205 0.52 -15.07 13.24
CA ALA A 205 0.38 -16.51 13.20
C ALA A 205 -1.10 -16.95 13.24
N VAL A 206 -1.58 -17.53 12.13
CA VAL A 206 -2.71 -18.44 12.20
C VAL A 206 -2.20 -19.59 13.07
N THR A 207 -2.49 -19.53 14.37
CA THR A 207 -2.28 -20.64 15.29
C THR A 207 -3.13 -21.79 14.78
N PHE A 208 -2.51 -22.72 14.05
CA PHE A 208 -3.07 -24.06 13.88
C PHE A 208 -3.15 -24.66 15.28
N ALA A 209 -4.36 -24.73 15.83
CA ALA A 209 -4.63 -25.55 17.00
C ALA A 209 -4.24 -27.00 16.65
N PRO A 210 -3.40 -27.68 17.44
CA PRO A 210 -3.17 -29.10 17.23
C PRO A 210 -4.46 -29.82 17.60
N SER A 211 -5.10 -30.44 16.60
CA SER A 211 -6.03 -31.54 16.85
C SER A 211 -5.24 -32.65 17.54
N ASN A 212 -5.47 -32.81 18.84
CA ASN A 212 -4.90 -33.88 19.64
C ASN A 212 -5.54 -35.24 19.27
N PRO A 213 -4.83 -36.36 19.52
CA PRO A 213 -5.11 -37.67 18.94
C PRO A 213 -6.37 -38.35 19.46
#